data_AF-A0A1C2DHC4-F1
#
_entry.id   AF-A0A1C2DHC4-F1
#
_cell.length_a   1.000
_cell.length_b   1.000
_cell.length_c   1.000
_cell.angle_alpha   90.00
_cell.angle_beta   90.00
_cell.angle_gamma   90.00
#
_symmetry.space_group_name_H-M   'P 1'
#
loop_
_entity.id
_entity.type
_entity.pdbx_description
1 polymer ?
#
loop_
_entity_poly.entity_id
_entity_poly.type
_entity_poly.pdbx_seq_one_letter_code
_entity_poly.pdbx_strand_id
1 'polypeptide(L)' 'MWVPLSLVAEHLQGGRLVQMLAEWSPNYSGLCLYYPANRHPPMALRLFVQAVQEWAGQARRDAQR' A
#
# COMPACT_ATOMS: atom_id res chain seq x y z
N MET A 1 -15.42 -14.91 -3.55
CA MET A 1 -14.82 -13.91 -2.64
C MET A 1 -13.61 -13.33 -3.35
N TRP A 2 -13.53 -12.01 -3.52
CA TRP A 2 -12.39 -11.34 -4.15
C TRP A 2 -11.26 -11.13 -3.12
N VAL A 3 -10.00 -11.23 -3.55
CA VAL A 3 -8.82 -11.14 -2.66
C VAL A 3 -7.82 -10.10 -3.22
N PRO A 4 -7.27 -9.19 -2.40
CA PRO A 4 -6.23 -8.26 -2.81
C PRO A 4 -5.01 -8.97 -3.39
N LEU A 5 -4.49 -8.43 -4.51
CA LEU A 5 -3.29 -8.92 -5.19
C LEU A 5 -2.07 -9.02 -4.25
N SER A 6 -1.96 -8.13 -3.26
CA SER A 6 -0.87 -8.14 -2.27
C SER A 6 -0.82 -9.42 -1.42
N LEU A 7 -1.96 -10.07 -1.17
CA LEU A 7 -2.04 -11.29 -0.37
C LEU A 7 -1.73 -12.55 -1.18
N VAL A 8 -1.86 -12.49 -2.50
CA VAL A 8 -1.71 -13.64 -3.41
C VAL A 8 -0.53 -13.51 -4.36
N ALA A 9 0.26 -12.44 -4.24
CA ALA A 9 1.39 -12.14 -5.13
C ALA A 9 2.37 -13.32 -5.23
N GLU A 10 2.74 -13.94 -4.11
CA GLU A 10 3.66 -15.09 -4.12
C GLU A 10 3.07 -16.31 -4.85
N HIS A 11 1.77 -16.53 -4.72
CA HIS A 11 1.09 -17.64 -5.39
C HIS A 11 0.92 -17.38 -6.89
N LEU A 12 0.74 -16.11 -7.30
CA LEU A 12 0.73 -15.71 -8.70
C LEU A 12 2.13 -15.85 -9.32
N GLN A 13 3.18 -15.39 -8.65
CA GLN A 13 4.57 -15.55 -9.10
C GLN A 13 4.96 -17.03 -9.18
N GLY A 14 4.47 -17.85 -8.25
CA GLY A 14 4.68 -19.30 -8.26
C GLY A 14 3.80 -20.07 -9.25
N GLY A 15 3.00 -19.42 -10.09
CA GLY A 15 2.12 -20.07 -11.07
C GLY A 15 1.00 -20.93 -10.46
N ARG A 16 0.79 -20.84 -9.14
CA ARG A 16 -0.27 -21.57 -8.41
C ARG A 16 -1.63 -20.92 -8.59
N LEU A 17 -1.65 -19.64 -8.96
CA LEU A 17 -2.86 -18.86 -9.25
C LEU A 17 -2.72 -18.13 -10.59
N VAL A 18 -3.85 -17.89 -11.25
CA VAL A 18 -3.95 -17.06 -12.46
C VAL A 18 -4.98 -15.97 -12.20
N GLN A 19 -4.63 -14.73 -12.53
CA GLN A 19 -5.55 -13.60 -12.42
C GLN A 19 -6.60 -13.67 -13.54
N MET A 20 -7.88 -13.78 -13.17
CA MET A 20 -9.00 -13.72 -14.10
C MET A 20 -9.69 -12.35 -14.05
N LEU A 21 -10.16 -11.87 -15.21
CA LEU A 21 -10.80 -10.56 -15.38
C LEU A 21 -9.98 -9.40 -14.80
N ALA A 22 -8.69 -9.31 -15.13
CA ALA A 22 -7.82 -8.23 -14.66
C ALA A 22 -8.39 -6.83 -14.98
N GLU A 23 -9.06 -6.68 -16.12
CA GLU A 23 -9.68 -5.42 -16.56
C GLU A 23 -10.89 -4.98 -15.71
N TRP A 24 -11.51 -5.91 -14.99
CA TRP A 24 -12.65 -5.63 -14.11
C TRP A 24 -12.24 -5.56 -12.64
N SER A 25 -10.95 -5.71 -12.34
CA SER A 25 -10.44 -5.59 -10.99
C SER A 25 -10.33 -4.11 -10.60
N PRO A 26 -10.94 -3.69 -9.48
CA PRO A 26 -10.77 -2.33 -8.99
C PRO A 26 -9.30 -2.06 -8.70
N ASN A 27 -8.80 -0.92 -9.18
CA ASN A 27 -7.49 -0.43 -8.80
C ASN A 27 -7.61 0.25 -7.43
N TYR A 28 -7.01 -0.34 -6.41
CA TYR A 28 -7.03 0.21 -5.07
C TYR A 28 -5.97 1.28 -4.97
N SER A 29 -6.38 2.49 -4.56
CA SER A 29 -5.43 3.48 -4.08
C SER A 29 -4.66 2.87 -2.90
N GLY A 30 -3.35 3.06 -2.89
CA GLY A 30 -2.47 2.46 -1.88
C GLY A 30 -2.86 2.83 -0.45
N LEU A 31 -2.15 2.25 0.51
CA LEU A 31 -2.41 2.48 1.93
C LEU A 31 -2.26 3.96 2.31
N CYS A 32 -3.23 4.47 3.08
CA CYS A 32 -3.24 5.82 3.62
C CYS A 32 -3.28 5.79 5.15
N LEU A 33 -2.55 6.69 5.79
CA LEU A 33 -2.64 6.91 7.24
C LEU A 33 -3.81 7.85 7.53
N TYR A 34 -4.86 7.33 8.15
CA TYR A 34 -5.96 8.15 8.65
C TYR A 34 -5.64 8.66 10.06
N TYR A 35 -5.67 9.98 10.24
CA TYR A 35 -5.61 10.61 11.56
C TYR A 35 -6.60 11.79 11.60
N PRO A 36 -7.23 12.06 12.76
CA PRO A 36 -8.16 13.18 12.88
C PRO A 36 -7.41 14.50 12.66
N ALA A 37 -8.03 15.41 11.90
CA ALA A 37 -7.54 16.76 11.68
C ALA A 37 -7.75 17.63 12.95
N ASN A 38 -7.09 17.25 14.04
CA ASN A 38 -6.98 18.11 15.21
C ASN A 38 -6.15 19.33 14.83
N ARG A 39 -6.61 20.55 15.19
CA ARG A 39 -5.95 21.82 14.84
C ARG A 39 -4.45 21.85 15.18
N HIS A 40 -4.03 21.10 16.20
CA HIS A 40 -2.63 20.91 16.57
C HIS A 40 -2.32 19.40 16.68
N PRO A 41 -1.83 18.74 15.61
CA PRO A 41 -1.39 17.36 15.71
C PRO A 41 -0.18 17.27 16.66
N PRO A 42 -0.11 16.26 17.54
CA PRO A 42 1.04 16.06 18.42
C PRO A 42 2.34 15.99 17.62
N MET A 43 3.42 16.58 18.15
CA MET A 43 4.73 16.57 17.47
C MET A 43 5.18 15.16 17.10
N ALA A 44 4.95 14.19 17.99
CA ALA A 44 5.24 12.78 17.74
C ALA A 44 4.48 12.22 16.50
N LEU A 45 3.20 12.57 16.33
CA LEU A 45 2.42 12.13 15.17
C LEU A 45 2.96 12.75 13.88
N ARG A 46 3.34 14.04 13.91
CA ARG A 46 3.93 14.70 12.74
C ARG A 46 5.24 14.02 12.31
N LEU A 47 6.12 13.75 13.27
CA LEU A 47 7.39 13.06 13.02
C LEU A 47 7.16 11.64 12.50
N PHE A 48 6.19 10.92 13.07
CA PHE A 48 5.82 9.58 12.60
C PHE A 48 5.30 9.62 11.16
N VAL A 49 4.36 10.53 10.84
CA VAL A 49 3.83 10.68 9.49
C VAL A 49 4.94 11.00 8.50
N GLN A 50 5.86 11.90 8.85
CA GLN A 50 7.01 12.22 8.00
C GLN A 50 7.89 10.99 7.76
N ALA A 51 8.26 10.26 8.82
CA ALA A 51 9.09 9.06 8.71
C ALA A 51 8.43 7.98 7.84
N VAL A 52 7.12 7.77 7.98
CA VAL A 52 6.38 6.81 7.14
C VAL A 52 6.32 7.28 5.68
N GLN A 53 6.17 8.57 5.42
CA GLN A 53 6.20 9.10 4.04
C GLN A 53 7.57 8.90 3.39
N GLU A 54 8.66 9.16 4.12
CA GLU A 54 10.03 8.94 3.65
C GLU A 54 10.28 7.45 3.36
N TRP A 55 9.91 6.57 4.30
CA TRP A 55 9.99 5.12 4.14
C TRP A 55 9.17 4.63 2.93
N ALA A 56 7.93 5.09 2.78
CA ALA A 56 7.07 4.71 1.66
C ALA A 56 7.62 5.23 0.31
N GLY A 57 8.30 6.37 0.30
CA GLY A 57 9.02 6.88 -0.86
C GLY A 57 10.20 5.99 -1.25
N GLN A 58 10.96 5.51 -0.27
CA GLN A 58 12.07 4.57 -0.48
C GLN A 58 11.59 3.22 -0.99
N ALA A 59 10.59 2.61 -0.34
CA ALA A 59 10.04 1.33 -0.72
C ALA A 59 9.50 1.31 -2.17
N ARG A 60 8.89 2.42 -2.63
CA ARG A 60 8.44 2.57 -4.03
C ARG A 60 9.61 2.62 -5.02
N ARG A 61 10.72 3.26 -4.66
CA ARG A 61 11.92 3.30 -5.52
C ARG A 61 12.57 1.93 -5.65
N ASP A 62 12.67 1.20 -4.54
CA ASP A 62 13.26 -0.13 -4.52
C ASP A 62 12.44 -1.14 -5.32
N ALA A 63 11.11 -1.00 -5.32
CA ALA A 63 10.22 -1.83 -6.14
C ALA A 63 10.26 -1.52 -7.65
N GLN A 64 10.83 -0.37 -8.06
CA GLN A 64 10.94 0.05 -9.46
C GLN A 64 12.30 -0.33 -10.09
N ARG A 65 13.21 -0.92 -9.31
CA ARG A 65 14.57 -1.33 -9.71
C ARG A 65 14.65 -2.84 -9.89
#